data_AF-A0A5N6EY53-F1
#
_entry.id   AF-A0A5N6EY53-F1
#
_cell.length_a   1.000
_cell.length_b   1.000
_cell.length_c   1.000
_cell.angle_alpha   90.00
_cell.angle_beta   90.00
_cell.angle_gamma   90.00
#
_symmetry.space_group_name_H-M   'P 1'
#
loop_
_entity.id
_entity.type
_entity.pdbx_description
1 polymer ?
#
loop_
_entity_poly.entity_id
_entity_poly.type
_entity_poly.pdbx_seq_one_letter_code
_entity_poly.pdbx_strand_id
1 'polypeptide(L)'
;MSFHESCDLIRIEVRGDHTVLLAAAKNGDGDETVPAEIVLDEQIGNGDGYFVRGGERFTETAHEIELEFREDGPWLTAFLAEVDGEDRERQGINLADHIGNDGGRLVWAFVRFRAAAATAAAGAASGLSSDFPSVSRRLPQAMITPRLAPEWLPEAA
;
A
#
# COMPACT_ATOMS: atom_id res chain seq x y z
N MET A 1 -14.59 5.19 -8.70
CA MET A 1 -14.01 5.05 -10.04
C MET A 1 -12.52 4.88 -9.86
N SER A 2 -11.92 3.98 -10.62
CA SER A 2 -10.48 3.73 -10.57
C SER A 2 -9.75 4.87 -11.27
N PHE A 3 -8.59 5.29 -10.76
CA PHE A 3 -7.92 6.49 -11.30
C PHE A 3 -7.53 6.34 -12.77
N HIS A 4 -7.29 5.12 -13.26
CA HIS A 4 -6.89 4.88 -14.64
C HIS A 4 -7.96 5.17 -15.70
N GLU A 5 -9.25 5.23 -15.33
CA GLU A 5 -10.33 5.62 -16.26
C GLU A 5 -10.51 7.16 -16.31
N SER A 6 -10.08 7.85 -15.26
CA SER A 6 -10.26 9.29 -15.09
C SER A 6 -8.94 10.07 -15.18
N CYS A 7 -7.83 9.40 -15.47
CA CYS A 7 -6.51 10.01 -15.59
C CYS A 7 -5.87 9.61 -16.93
N ASP A 8 -5.30 10.60 -17.60
CA ASP A 8 -4.53 10.43 -18.83
C ASP A 8 -3.01 10.49 -18.53
N LEU A 9 -2.15 10.07 -19.46
CA LEU A 9 -0.68 10.22 -19.36
C LEU A 9 -0.05 9.63 -18.09
N ILE A 10 -0.50 8.46 -17.66
CA ILE A 10 0.05 7.76 -16.49
C ILE A 10 1.48 7.30 -16.82
N ARG A 11 2.44 7.73 -16.01
CA ARG A 11 3.86 7.37 -16.13
C ARG A 11 4.51 7.31 -14.76
N ILE A 12 5.57 6.53 -14.66
CA ILE A 12 6.45 6.53 -13.49
C ILE A 12 7.73 7.28 -13.82
N GLU A 13 8.25 8.01 -12.84
CA GLU A 13 9.53 8.69 -12.89
C GLU A 13 10.34 8.24 -11.67
N VAL A 14 11.38 7.47 -11.92
CA VAL A 14 12.32 7.04 -10.88
C VAL A 14 13.31 8.18 -10.70
N ARG A 15 13.19 8.89 -9.58
CA ARG A 15 14.23 9.80 -9.09
C ARG A 15 15.08 8.95 -8.16
N GLY A 16 16.41 9.05 -8.21
CA GLY A 16 17.31 8.04 -7.60
C GLY A 16 16.99 7.62 -6.15
N ASP A 17 16.34 8.50 -5.38
CA ASP A 17 15.97 8.29 -3.98
C ASP A 17 14.49 7.93 -3.77
N HIS A 18 13.63 8.06 -4.79
CA HIS A 18 12.19 7.80 -4.70
C HIS A 18 11.52 7.68 -6.08
N THR A 19 10.53 6.82 -6.20
CA THR A 19 9.72 6.69 -7.41
C THR A 19 8.45 7.52 -7.29
N VAL A 20 8.20 8.35 -8.30
CA VAL A 20 6.99 9.19 -8.39
C VAL A 20 6.10 8.69 -9.53
N LEU A 21 4.82 8.54 -9.27
CA LEU A 21 3.83 8.35 -10.32
C LEU A 21 3.25 9.71 -10.71
N LEU A 22 3.30 10.02 -12.00
CA LEU A 22 2.69 11.20 -12.60
C LEU A 22 1.50 10.77 -13.45
N ALA A 23 0.37 11.43 -13.30
CA ALA A 23 -0.79 11.27 -14.15
C ALA A 23 -1.54 12.59 -14.32
N ALA A 24 -2.21 12.78 -15.44
CA ALA A 24 -3.08 13.92 -15.69
C ALA A 24 -4.51 13.57 -15.25
N ALA A 25 -4.88 13.92 -14.02
CA ALA A 25 -6.16 13.56 -13.43
C ALA A 25 -7.27 14.53 -13.83
N LYS A 26 -8.42 14.02 -14.30
CA LYS A 26 -9.59 14.85 -14.60
C LYS A 26 -10.21 15.39 -13.32
N ASN A 27 -10.46 16.69 -13.30
CA ASN A 27 -11.28 17.32 -12.28
C ASN A 27 -12.77 17.12 -12.63
N GLY A 28 -13.58 16.68 -11.67
CA GLY A 28 -15.01 16.41 -11.89
C GLY A 28 -15.85 17.64 -12.29
N ASP A 29 -15.29 18.84 -12.16
CA ASP A 29 -15.94 20.10 -12.55
C ASP A 29 -15.80 20.44 -14.06
N GLY A 30 -15.02 19.70 -14.87
CA GLY A 30 -14.89 19.97 -16.30
C GLY A 30 -14.10 18.93 -17.12
N ASP A 31 -13.80 19.25 -18.38
CA ASP A 31 -12.90 18.47 -19.25
C ASP A 31 -11.40 18.78 -19.01
N GLU A 32 -11.10 19.62 -18.03
CA GLU A 32 -9.71 19.97 -17.68
C GLU A 32 -9.04 18.85 -16.88
N THR A 33 -7.91 18.39 -17.40
CA THR A 33 -6.98 17.50 -16.70
C THR A 33 -5.95 18.32 -15.94
N VAL A 34 -5.76 17.99 -14.66
CA VAL A 34 -4.78 18.61 -13.78
C VAL A 34 -3.59 17.65 -13.64
N PRO A 35 -2.34 18.14 -13.76
CA PRO A 35 -1.17 17.31 -13.48
C PRO A 35 -1.15 16.93 -12.00
N ALA A 36 -1.21 15.62 -11.74
CA ALA A 36 -1.17 15.05 -10.42
C ALA A 36 0.06 14.15 -10.28
N GLU A 37 0.73 14.25 -9.15
CA GLU A 37 1.91 13.46 -8.82
C GLU A 37 1.75 12.84 -7.43
N ILE A 38 2.23 11.62 -7.25
CA ILE A 38 2.19 10.90 -5.98
C ILE A 38 3.48 10.09 -5.81
N VAL A 39 4.08 10.20 -4.63
CA VAL A 39 5.32 9.50 -4.30
C VAL A 39 4.97 8.09 -3.85
N LEU A 40 5.43 7.07 -4.58
CA LEU A 40 5.14 5.67 -4.30
C LEU A 40 5.90 5.16 -3.07
N ASP A 41 7.13 5.63 -2.87
CA ASP A 41 7.99 5.26 -1.72
C ASP A 41 7.44 5.70 -0.35
N GLU A 42 6.42 6.57 -0.28
CA GLU A 42 5.82 6.98 1.00
C GLU A 42 4.93 5.91 1.63
N GLN A 43 4.45 4.95 0.84
CA GLN A 43 3.53 3.90 1.28
C GLN A 43 3.91 2.52 0.77
N ILE A 44 4.86 2.43 -0.15
CA ILE A 44 5.35 1.17 -0.69
C ILE A 44 6.77 0.99 -0.20
N GLY A 45 7.01 -0.12 0.50
CA GLY A 45 8.33 -0.57 0.88
C GLY A 45 8.62 -1.96 0.33
N ASN A 46 9.85 -2.39 0.54
CA ASN A 46 10.27 -3.77 0.33
C ASN A 46 10.23 -4.52 1.66
N GLY A 47 9.48 -5.62 1.73
CA GLY A 47 9.52 -6.56 2.84
C GLY A 47 9.92 -7.93 2.34
N ASP A 48 11.20 -8.25 2.45
CA ASP A 48 11.78 -9.56 2.11
C ASP A 48 11.53 -9.98 0.64
N GLY A 49 11.79 -9.05 -0.29
CA GLY A 49 11.58 -9.28 -1.72
C GLY A 49 10.13 -9.12 -2.18
N TYR A 50 9.22 -8.66 -1.31
CA TYR A 50 7.82 -8.39 -1.64
C TYR A 50 7.47 -6.91 -1.50
N PHE A 51 6.58 -6.43 -2.37
CA PHE A 51 5.96 -5.11 -2.17
C PHE A 51 5.07 -5.13 -0.93
N VAL A 52 5.43 -4.33 0.06
CA VAL A 52 4.67 -4.19 1.31
C VAL A 52 4.07 -2.79 1.39
N ARG A 53 2.76 -2.74 1.59
CA ARG A 53 2.04 -1.49 1.84
C ARG A 53 2.22 -1.05 3.29
N GLY A 54 2.50 0.23 3.49
CA GLY A 54 2.89 0.81 4.77
C GLY A 54 4.37 0.65 5.10
N GLY A 55 5.16 0.12 4.16
CA GLY A 55 6.61 0.28 4.16
C GLY A 55 7.01 1.59 3.50
N GLU A 56 8.32 1.85 3.48
CA GLU A 56 8.90 3.03 2.87
C GLU A 56 10.12 2.63 2.03
N ARG A 57 10.50 3.47 1.07
CA ARG A 57 11.78 3.40 0.34
C ARG A 57 12.05 2.10 -0.42
N PHE A 58 11.07 1.57 -1.15
CA PHE A 58 11.32 0.39 -2.00
C PHE A 58 12.36 0.66 -3.10
N THR A 59 12.48 1.90 -3.59
CA THR A 59 13.37 2.29 -4.70
C THR A 59 14.84 1.99 -4.40
N GLU A 60 15.27 2.02 -3.13
CA GLU A 60 16.65 1.72 -2.74
C GLU A 60 17.06 0.26 -3.00
N THR A 61 16.08 -0.65 -2.94
CA THR A 61 16.27 -2.10 -3.06
C THR A 61 15.63 -2.68 -4.32
N ALA A 62 15.00 -1.85 -5.13
CA ALA A 62 14.28 -2.26 -6.31
C ALA A 62 15.07 -1.96 -7.59
N HIS A 63 15.01 -2.89 -8.53
CA HIS A 63 15.68 -2.81 -9.82
C HIS A 63 14.67 -2.98 -10.96
N GLU A 64 14.94 -2.32 -12.09
CA GLU A 64 14.10 -2.40 -13.30
C GLU A 64 12.62 -2.08 -13.03
N ILE A 65 12.38 -0.92 -12.41
CA ILE A 65 11.03 -0.46 -12.07
C ILE A 65 10.31 -0.08 -13.38
N GLU A 66 9.27 -0.83 -13.71
CA GLU A 66 8.45 -0.64 -14.90
C GLU A 66 6.97 -0.49 -14.55
N LEU A 67 6.23 0.18 -15.43
CA LEU A 67 4.79 0.30 -15.34
C LEU A 67 4.15 -0.52 -16.47
N GLU A 68 3.41 -1.56 -16.10
CA GLU A 68 2.67 -2.42 -17.03
C GLU A 68 1.18 -2.09 -16.99
N PHE A 69 0.58 -1.80 -18.13
CA PHE A 69 -0.86 -1.60 -18.24
C PHE A 69 -1.54 -2.94 -18.54
N ARG A 70 -2.33 -3.44 -17.58
CA ARG A 70 -3.11 -4.68 -17.69
C ARG A 70 -4.60 -4.36 -17.72
N GLU A 71 -5.44 -5.37 -17.97
CA GLU A 71 -6.91 -5.22 -17.98
C GLU A 71 -7.44 -4.71 -16.63
N ASP A 72 -6.80 -5.08 -15.53
CA ASP A 72 -7.16 -4.65 -14.16
C ASP A 72 -6.57 -3.28 -13.75
N GLY A 73 -5.88 -2.58 -14.66
CA GLY A 73 -5.27 -1.27 -14.42
C GLY A 73 -3.74 -1.23 -14.53
N PRO A 74 -3.09 -0.13 -14.13
CA PRO A 74 -1.63 0.00 -14.09
C PRO A 74 -0.99 -0.80 -12.94
N TRP A 75 -0.09 -1.70 -13.29
CA TRP A 75 0.72 -2.51 -12.40
C TRP A 75 2.15 -1.97 -12.35
N LEU A 76 2.64 -1.70 -11.14
CA LEU A 76 4.06 -1.43 -10.93
C LEU A 76 4.77 -2.76 -10.81
N THR A 77 5.75 -3.02 -11.68
CA THR A 77 6.60 -4.22 -11.58
C THR A 77 8.05 -3.83 -11.37
N ALA A 78 8.74 -4.57 -10.51
CA ALA A 78 10.17 -4.40 -10.24
C ALA A 78 10.77 -5.69 -9.68
N PHE A 79 12.07 -5.85 -9.80
CA PHE A 79 12.83 -6.84 -9.03
C PHE A 79 13.15 -6.24 -7.66
N LEU A 80 12.89 -6.98 -6.58
CA LEU A 80 13.23 -6.53 -5.23
C LEU A 80 14.26 -7.47 -4.63
N ALA A 81 15.28 -6.90 -3.98
CA ALA A 81 16.25 -7.68 -3.24
C ALA A 81 15.63 -8.29 -1.97
N GLU A 82 15.95 -9.55 -1.71
CA GLU A 82 15.63 -10.26 -0.47
C GLU A 82 16.61 -9.89 0.65
N VAL A 83 16.31 -10.28 1.90
CA VAL A 83 17.23 -10.03 3.02
C VAL A 83 18.58 -10.74 2.85
N ASP A 84 18.59 -11.86 2.13
CA ASP A 84 19.79 -12.63 1.78
C ASP A 84 20.65 -11.96 0.70
N GLY A 85 20.16 -10.87 0.07
CA GLY A 85 20.87 -10.09 -0.95
C GLY A 85 20.76 -10.65 -2.38
N GLU A 86 19.98 -11.71 -2.59
CA GLU A 86 19.58 -12.17 -3.92
C GLU A 86 18.34 -11.40 -4.39
N ASP A 87 18.27 -11.12 -5.70
CA ASP A 87 17.07 -10.53 -6.30
C ASP A 87 15.98 -11.59 -6.40
N ARG A 88 14.79 -11.27 -5.87
CA ARG A 88 13.62 -12.11 -6.05
C ARG A 88 13.12 -12.03 -7.49
N GLU A 89 12.24 -12.96 -7.86
CA GLU A 89 11.45 -12.89 -9.09
C GLU A 89 10.72 -11.54 -9.22
N ARG A 90 10.52 -11.06 -10.45
CA ARG A 90 9.81 -9.80 -10.75
C ARG A 90 8.46 -9.77 -10.02
N GLN A 91 8.35 -8.89 -9.02
CA GLN A 91 7.11 -8.68 -8.30
C GLN A 91 6.29 -7.60 -8.99
N GLY A 92 4.98 -7.62 -8.72
CA GLY A 92 4.05 -6.63 -9.23
C GLY A 92 2.98 -6.25 -8.23
N ILE A 93 2.69 -4.96 -8.10
CA ILE A 93 1.58 -4.44 -7.30
C ILE A 93 0.64 -3.60 -8.16
N ASN A 94 -0.67 -3.82 -8.02
CA ASN A 94 -1.67 -3.06 -8.75
C ASN A 94 -1.85 -1.68 -8.09
N LEU A 95 -1.46 -0.61 -8.79
CA LEU A 95 -1.61 0.74 -8.28
C LEU A 95 -3.08 1.18 -8.29
N ALA A 96 -3.90 0.67 -9.22
CA ALA A 96 -5.32 1.00 -9.35
C ALA A 96 -6.15 0.69 -8.10
N ASP A 97 -5.75 -0.32 -7.34
CA ASP A 97 -6.44 -0.70 -6.11
C ASP A 97 -6.09 0.22 -4.93
N HIS A 98 -4.94 0.89 -4.99
CA HIS A 98 -4.37 1.64 -3.87
C HIS A 98 -4.37 3.15 -4.05
N ILE A 99 -4.50 3.63 -5.29
CA ILE A 99 -4.50 5.05 -5.61
C ILE A 99 -5.89 5.41 -6.14
N GLY A 100 -6.43 6.53 -5.65
CA GLY A 100 -7.68 7.11 -6.12
C GLY A 100 -7.45 8.51 -6.70
N ASN A 101 -8.42 8.99 -7.47
CA ASN A 101 -8.50 10.38 -7.87
C ASN A 101 -9.55 11.10 -7.00
N ASP A 102 -9.13 12.13 -6.27
CA ASP A 102 -9.98 13.05 -5.52
C ASP A 102 -9.94 14.43 -6.18
N GLY A 103 -10.91 14.70 -7.07
CA GLY A 103 -11.08 16.03 -7.68
C GLY A 103 -9.90 16.56 -8.50
N GLY A 104 -9.12 15.69 -9.15
CA GLY A 104 -7.91 16.07 -9.89
C GLY A 104 -6.62 15.91 -9.09
N ARG A 105 -6.68 15.33 -7.87
CA ARG A 105 -5.51 15.01 -7.05
C ARG A 105 -5.41 13.50 -6.83
N LEU A 106 -4.23 12.94 -7.06
CA LEU A 106 -3.95 11.54 -6.70
C LEU A 106 -3.83 11.44 -5.17
N VAL A 107 -4.61 10.55 -4.59
CA VAL A 107 -4.61 10.28 -3.15
C VAL A 107 -4.48 8.79 -2.92
N TRP A 108 -3.78 8.41 -1.85
CA TRP A 108 -3.76 7.02 -1.41
C TRP A 108 -5.16 6.63 -0.95
N ALA A 109 -5.80 5.74 -1.69
CA ALA A 109 -7.04 5.12 -1.27
C ALA A 109 -6.69 4.27 -0.04
N PHE A 110 -7.13 4.71 1.14
CA PHE A 110 -7.07 3.87 2.34
C PHE A 110 -8.03 2.71 2.10
N VAL A 111 -7.53 1.62 1.47
CA VAL A 111 -8.32 0.44 1.17
C VAL A 111 -8.80 -0.14 2.50
N ARG A 112 -10.01 0.27 2.91
CA ARG A 112 -10.83 -0.52 3.81
C ARG A 112 -11.32 -1.67 2.93
N PHE A 113 -10.58 -2.78 2.94
CA PHE A 113 -10.96 -4.08 2.37
C PHE A 113 -12.15 -3.99 1.41
N ARG A 114 -11.93 -3.59 0.15
CA ARG A 114 -12.98 -3.81 -0.85
C ARG A 114 -12.99 -5.29 -1.16
N ALA A 115 -13.85 -6.01 -0.46
CA ALA A 115 -14.41 -7.25 -0.95
C ALA A 115 -14.88 -7.00 -2.39
N ALA A 116 -14.34 -7.79 -3.32
CA ALA A 116 -14.69 -7.75 -4.72
C ALA A 116 -16.22 -7.72 -4.88
N ALA A 117 -16.70 -6.75 -5.66
CA ALA A 117 -18.09 -6.68 -6.07
C ALA A 117 -18.39 -7.84 -7.03
N ALA A 118 -18.80 -8.99 -6.49
CA ALA A 118 -19.49 -10.00 -7.26
C ALA A 118 -20.95 -9.55 -7.44
N THR A 119 -21.25 -9.03 -8.62
CA THR A 119 -22.55 -9.01 -9.31
C THR A 119 -23.80 -9.07 -8.43
N ALA A 120 -24.41 -7.91 -8.20
CA ALA A 120 -25.77 -7.80 -7.72
C ALA A 120 -26.75 -8.25 -8.83
N ALA A 121 -27.27 -9.47 -8.71
CA ALA A 121 -28.51 -9.88 -9.36
C ALA A 121 -29.60 -10.07 -8.30
N ALA A 122 -30.58 -9.18 -8.37
CA ALA A 122 -31.91 -9.12 -7.77
C ALA A 122 -32.41 -10.31 -6.91
N GLY A 123 -32.93 -9.98 -5.73
CA GLY A 123 -33.79 -10.89 -4.98
C GLY A 123 -34.16 -10.35 -3.61
N ALA A 124 -35.24 -9.58 -3.54
CA ALA A 124 -35.83 -9.09 -2.30
C ALA A 124 -36.24 -10.24 -1.36
N ALA A 125 -35.91 -10.13 -0.07
CA ALA A 125 -36.71 -10.69 1.01
C ALA A 125 -36.34 -10.04 2.35
N SER A 126 -37.23 -9.20 2.83
CA SER A 126 -37.29 -8.70 4.21
C SER A 126 -37.44 -9.88 5.19
N GLY A 127 -36.71 -9.88 6.30
CA GLY A 127 -36.98 -10.85 7.37
C GLY A 127 -35.91 -10.94 8.45
N LEU A 128 -36.08 -10.14 9.52
CA LEU A 128 -35.94 -10.52 10.94
C LEU A 128 -34.89 -11.60 11.32
N SER A 129 -33.91 -11.24 12.15
CA SER A 129 -33.81 -11.82 13.50
C SER A 129 -32.68 -11.17 14.29
N SER A 130 -33.04 -10.70 15.48
CA SER A 130 -32.15 -10.23 16.52
C SER A 130 -31.54 -11.43 17.22
N ASP A 131 -30.24 -11.69 17.08
CA ASP A 131 -29.53 -12.60 17.98
C ASP A 131 -28.06 -12.21 18.11
N PHE A 132 -27.80 -11.44 19.16
CA PHE A 132 -26.48 -11.24 19.77
C PHE A 132 -26.13 -12.50 20.57
N PRO A 133 -24.91 -13.03 20.43
CA PRO A 133 -24.24 -13.62 21.58
C PRO A 133 -22.93 -12.90 21.85
N SER A 134 -22.92 -12.28 23.03
CA SER A 134 -21.75 -11.82 23.76
C SER A 134 -20.74 -12.98 23.93
N VAL A 135 -19.47 -12.77 23.52
CA VAL A 135 -18.35 -13.61 23.98
C VAL A 135 -17.17 -12.72 24.34
N SER A 136 -17.01 -12.54 25.64
CA SER A 136 -15.78 -12.10 26.31
C SER A 136 -14.68 -13.17 26.18
N ARG A 137 -13.46 -12.79 25.80
CA ARG A 137 -12.19 -13.44 26.22
C ARG A 137 -11.09 -12.37 26.25
N ARG A 138 -10.81 -11.79 27.42
CA ARG A 138 -9.70 -12.13 28.35
C ARG A 138 -8.31 -12.07 27.71
N LEU A 139 -7.63 -10.95 27.93
CA LEU A 139 -6.17 -10.80 27.87
C LEU A 139 -5.54 -11.41 29.13
N PRO A 140 -4.45 -12.20 29.03
CA PRO A 140 -3.53 -12.37 30.14
C PRO A 140 -2.41 -11.32 30.07
N GLN A 141 -2.27 -10.57 31.17
CA GLN A 141 -1.17 -9.66 31.46
C GLN A 141 0.11 -10.46 31.72
N ALA A 142 1.19 -10.17 30.98
CA ALA A 142 2.51 -10.70 31.28
C ALA A 142 3.27 -9.70 32.17
N MET A 143 3.87 -10.27 33.21
CA MET A 143 4.31 -9.61 34.43
C MET A 143 5.62 -8.86 34.26
N ILE A 144 5.66 -7.69 34.87
CA ILE A 144 6.84 -6.87 35.14
C ILE A 144 7.61 -7.54 36.28
N THR A 145 8.87 -7.92 36.03
CA THR A 145 9.85 -8.19 37.09
C THR A 145 10.99 -7.19 36.98
N PRO A 146 11.19 -6.29 37.95
CA PRO A 146 12.43 -5.54 38.07
C PRO A 146 13.41 -6.37 38.91
N ARG A 147 14.53 -6.80 38.33
CA ARG A 147 15.62 -7.42 39.10
C ARG A 147 16.73 -6.39 39.31
N LEU A 148 16.90 -6.05 40.59
CA LEU A 148 17.89 -5.16 41.19
C LEU A 148 19.32 -5.41 40.67
N ALA A 149 20.01 -4.30 40.34
CA ALA A 149 21.46 -4.10 40.47
C ALA A 149 21.85 -4.22 41.98
N PRO A 150 23.11 -4.41 42.41
CA PRO A 150 24.34 -3.82 41.85
C PRO A 150 25.54 -4.80 41.86
N GLU A 151 26.72 -4.39 41.36
CA GLU A 151 27.97 -4.55 42.12
C GLU A 151 29.16 -3.90 41.39
N TRP A 152 30.01 -3.28 42.22
CA TRP A 152 31.25 -2.59 41.95
C TRP A 152 32.27 -3.36 41.11
N LEU A 153 33.10 -2.64 40.36
CA LEU A 153 34.55 -2.86 40.28
C LEU A 153 35.27 -1.56 39.78
N PRO A 154 36.24 -1.01 40.53
CA PRO A 154 37.13 0.05 40.05
C PRO A 154 38.48 -0.50 39.53
N GLU A 155 39.13 0.34 38.71
CA GLU A 155 40.58 0.46 38.39
C GLU A 155 41.40 -0.73 37.87
N ALA A 156 41.97 -0.55 36.67
CA ALA A 156 43.34 -0.88 36.28
C ALA A 156 43.60 -0.25 34.90
N ALA A 157 44.75 0.32 34.54
CA ALA A 157 46.01 0.70 35.16
C ALA A 157 46.68 1.67 34.16
#